data_AF-A0A3M1MG26-F1
#
_entry.id   AF-A0A3M1MG26-F1
#
_cell.length_a   1.000
_cell.length_b   1.000
_cell.length_c   1.000
_cell.angle_alpha   90.00
_cell.angle_beta   90.00
_cell.angle_gamma   90.00
#
_symmetry.space_group_name_H-M   'P 1'
#
loop_
_entity.id
_entity.type
_entity.pdbx_description
1 polymer ?
#
loop_
_entity_poly.entity_id
_entity_poly.type
_entity_poly.pdbx_seq_one_letter_code
_entity_poly.pdbx_strand_id
1 'polypeptide(L)'
;MPIRLTVVIAQASARDQVASQLEESLAAELMMARGLDPVMVAALERIEPGSTDHLCLTGLGGPAVVLGWCDAAQAARHWQRLGLSGHLVERDGTARSGQRRVHYMEMRPGMQVTEVLRYVQDLLESYRTPVVPLQLNTGRAAEGNAAGWGPEPISGSPISRDAGGGRRDAIERHPGGTSGTPAGSQPAAPSQRASEPAGIEPQGRPAPADAVEEQGGSDEEPEWEHLDRLVDDLDASGI
;
A
#
# COMPACT_ATOMS: atom_id res chain seq x y z
N MET A 1 -8.22 3.33 23.11
CA MET A 1 -6.95 2.82 22.54
C MET A 1 -6.43 3.84 21.54
N PRO A 2 -5.13 4.11 21.46
CA PRO A 2 -4.57 5.00 20.44
C PRO A 2 -4.85 4.42 19.05
N ILE A 3 -5.48 5.21 18.19
CA ILE A 3 -5.75 4.83 16.80
C ILE A 3 -4.43 4.87 16.03
N ARG A 4 -4.13 3.78 15.31
CA ARG A 4 -3.00 3.68 14.38
C ARG A 4 -3.53 3.52 12.96
N LEU A 5 -2.89 4.18 12.01
CA LEU A 5 -3.18 4.08 10.59
C LEU A 5 -2.03 3.36 9.90
N THR A 6 -2.31 2.21 9.28
CA THR A 6 -1.30 1.50 8.50
C THR A 6 -1.12 2.19 7.15
N VAL A 7 0.13 2.48 6.78
CA VAL A 7 0.47 3.16 5.53
C VAL A 7 1.29 2.20 4.69
N VAL A 8 0.66 1.62 3.68
CA VAL A 8 1.29 0.71 2.73
C VAL A 8 1.95 1.53 1.62
N ILE A 9 3.25 1.39 1.44
CA ILE A 9 4.01 1.97 0.33
C ILE A 9 4.27 0.84 -0.68
N ALA A 10 3.58 0.88 -1.82
CA ALA A 10 3.83 -0.01 -2.94
C ALA A 10 5.00 0.54 -3.77
N GLN A 11 6.08 -0.23 -3.84
CA GLN A 11 7.29 0.16 -4.57
C GLN A 11 7.04 0.35 -6.07
N ALA A 12 7.80 1.22 -6.71
CA ALA A 12 7.80 1.38 -8.16
C ALA A 12 8.25 0.08 -8.85
N SER A 13 7.61 -0.28 -9.96
CA SER A 13 8.01 -1.45 -10.73
C SER A 13 9.28 -1.21 -11.55
N ALA A 14 9.50 0.00 -12.05
CA ALA A 14 10.76 0.36 -12.69
C ALA A 14 11.83 0.73 -11.65
N ARG A 15 13.10 0.48 -11.97
CA ARG A 15 14.24 1.00 -11.21
C ARG A 15 14.42 2.50 -11.52
N ASP A 16 13.43 3.30 -11.14
CA ASP A 16 13.49 4.74 -11.23
C ASP A 16 14.10 5.30 -9.93
N GLN A 17 15.28 5.92 -10.04
CA GLN A 17 16.01 6.46 -8.90
C GLN A 17 15.23 7.56 -8.19
N VAL A 18 14.48 8.39 -8.92
CA VAL A 18 13.68 9.47 -8.35
C VAL A 18 12.54 8.90 -7.52
N ALA A 19 11.89 7.85 -8.03
CA ALA A 19 10.84 7.14 -7.31
C ALA A 19 11.36 6.46 -6.04
N SER A 20 12.50 5.76 -6.14
CA SER A 20 13.12 5.11 -4.98
C SER A 20 13.53 6.11 -3.89
N GLN A 21 14.08 7.26 -4.27
CA GLN A 21 14.44 8.31 -3.31
C GLN A 21 13.20 8.88 -2.60
N LEU A 22 12.09 9.06 -3.32
CA LEU A 22 10.83 9.48 -2.71
C LEU A 22 10.28 8.43 -1.74
N GLU A 23 10.29 7.15 -2.11
CA GLU A 23 9.85 6.04 -1.25
C GLU A 23 10.65 5.96 0.04
N GLU A 24 11.98 6.05 -0.05
CA GLU A 24 12.88 5.99 1.10
C GLU A 24 12.68 7.18 2.03
N SER A 25 12.64 8.40 1.48
CA SER A 25 12.39 9.62 2.26
C SER A 25 11.03 9.56 2.95
N LEU A 26 10.01 9.08 2.24
CA LEU A 26 8.67 8.95 2.78
C LEU A 26 8.59 7.88 3.88
N ALA A 27 9.22 6.72 3.69
CA ALA A 27 9.28 5.68 4.70
C ALA A 27 9.97 6.18 5.98
N ALA A 28 11.09 6.90 5.84
CA ALA A 28 11.82 7.51 6.96
C ALA A 28 10.93 8.48 7.76
N GLU A 29 10.25 9.41 7.08
CA GLU A 29 9.36 10.37 7.73
C GLU A 29 8.14 9.72 8.38
N LEU A 30 7.53 8.72 7.73
CA LEU A 30 6.39 7.99 8.28
C LEU A 30 6.76 7.19 9.54
N MET A 31 7.99 6.66 9.63
CA MET A 31 8.46 5.97 10.85
C MET A 31 8.64 6.93 12.03
N MET A 32 8.96 8.20 11.76
CA MET A 32 9.09 9.24 12.79
C MET A 32 7.72 9.82 13.20
N ALA A 33 6.71 9.70 12.34
CA ALA A 33 5.38 10.23 12.58
C ALA A 33 4.58 9.40 13.60
N ARG A 34 3.92 10.08 14.55
CA ARG A 34 3.17 9.41 15.62
C ARG A 34 1.83 8.87 15.12
N GLY A 35 1.57 7.59 15.36
CA GLY A 35 0.29 6.94 15.05
C GLY A 35 0.17 6.47 13.60
N LEU A 36 1.26 6.54 12.82
CA LEU A 36 1.39 5.93 11.52
C LEU A 36 2.25 4.67 11.64
N ASP A 37 1.95 3.67 10.82
CA ASP A 37 2.66 2.40 10.78
C ASP A 37 3.00 2.07 9.33
N PRO A 38 4.18 2.49 8.84
CA PRO A 38 4.56 2.28 7.45
C PRO A 38 4.91 0.82 7.17
N VAL A 39 4.44 0.30 6.04
CA VAL A 39 4.70 -1.05 5.55
C VAL A 39 5.09 -0.94 4.08
N MET A 40 6.24 -1.48 3.71
CA MET A 40 6.65 -1.54 2.30
C MET A 40 6.25 -2.88 1.69
N VAL A 41 5.74 -2.84 0.46
CA VAL A 41 5.40 -4.02 -0.35
C VAL A 41 5.89 -3.84 -1.77
N ALA A 42 6.07 -4.93 -2.51
CA ALA A 42 6.35 -4.84 -3.94
C ALA A 42 5.23 -4.10 -4.69
N ALA A 43 5.54 -3.65 -5.91
CA ALA A 43 4.56 -3.05 -6.82
C ALA A 43 3.29 -3.92 -6.92
N LEU A 44 2.10 -3.30 -6.83
CA LEU A 44 0.81 -4.03 -6.74
C LEU A 44 0.57 -4.99 -7.92
N GLU A 45 1.09 -4.64 -9.09
CA GLU A 45 1.04 -5.46 -10.31
C GLU A 45 1.95 -6.69 -10.24
N ARG A 46 3.00 -6.66 -9.42
CA ARG A 46 3.99 -7.74 -9.24
C ARG A 46 3.70 -8.65 -8.06
N ILE A 47 2.84 -8.24 -7.13
CA ILE A 47 2.46 -9.09 -6.01
C ILE A 47 1.76 -10.33 -6.57
N GLU A 48 2.31 -11.50 -6.22
CA GLU A 48 1.72 -12.80 -6.52
C GLU A 48 0.83 -13.26 -5.35
N PRO A 49 -0.33 -13.90 -5.62
CA PRO A 49 -1.12 -14.53 -4.56
C PRO A 49 -0.29 -15.56 -3.78
N GLY A 50 -0.32 -15.47 -2.45
CA GLY A 50 0.46 -16.32 -1.56
C GLY A 50 1.89 -15.85 -1.27
N SER A 51 2.34 -14.73 -1.87
CA SER A 51 3.61 -14.10 -1.49
C SER A 51 3.55 -13.49 -0.08
N THR A 52 4.71 -13.19 0.50
CA THR A 52 4.80 -12.49 1.79
C THR A 52 4.06 -11.15 1.77
N ASP A 53 4.17 -10.39 0.67
CA ASP A 53 3.47 -9.11 0.52
C ASP A 53 1.95 -9.30 0.45
N HIS A 54 1.49 -10.35 -0.25
CA HIS A 54 0.07 -10.70 -0.29
C HIS A 54 -0.47 -11.06 1.09
N LEU A 55 0.28 -11.83 1.87
CA LEU A 55 -0.08 -12.16 3.26
C LEU A 55 -0.10 -10.92 4.15
N CYS A 56 0.87 -10.02 3.97
CA CYS A 56 0.93 -8.75 4.69
C CYS A 56 -0.33 -7.90 4.43
N LEU A 57 -0.71 -7.73 3.15
CA LEU A 57 -1.92 -6.99 2.76
C LEU A 57 -3.21 -7.66 3.25
N THR A 58 -3.25 -8.99 3.25
CA THR A 58 -4.39 -9.77 3.75
C THR A 58 -4.55 -9.61 5.27
N GLY A 59 -3.44 -9.49 6.00
CA GLY A 59 -3.41 -9.33 7.45
C GLY A 59 -3.81 -7.94 7.96
N LEU A 60 -4.03 -6.97 7.07
CA LEU A 60 -4.43 -5.63 7.47
C LEU A 60 -5.82 -5.66 8.13
N GLY A 61 -5.89 -5.46 9.45
CA GLY A 61 -7.15 -5.50 10.21
C GLY A 61 -7.85 -4.14 10.38
N GLY A 62 -7.12 -3.03 10.20
CA GLY A 62 -7.58 -1.67 10.50
C GLY A 62 -7.74 -0.77 9.27
N PRO A 63 -8.03 0.53 9.49
CA PRO A 63 -7.90 1.54 8.46
C PRO A 63 -6.50 1.52 7.85
N ALA A 64 -6.43 1.62 6.52
CA ALA A 64 -5.16 1.63 5.81
C ALA A 64 -5.17 2.65 4.67
N VAL A 65 -3.99 3.17 4.37
CA VAL A 65 -3.70 3.94 3.16
C VAL A 65 -2.72 3.15 2.32
N VAL A 66 -2.94 3.09 1.02
CA VAL A 66 -2.04 2.51 0.04
C VAL A 66 -1.53 3.64 -0.84
N LEU A 67 -0.22 3.81 -0.84
CA LEU A 67 0.51 4.76 -1.67
C LEU A 67 1.14 3.95 -2.80
N GLY A 68 0.84 4.28 -4.05
CA GLY A 68 1.32 3.49 -5.19
C GLY A 68 1.49 4.33 -6.45
N TRP A 69 2.21 3.78 -7.42
CA TRP A 69 2.61 4.50 -8.63
C TRP A 69 1.68 4.29 -9.84
N CYS A 70 0.72 3.38 -9.73
CA CYS A 70 -0.26 3.13 -10.77
C CYS A 70 -1.50 4.02 -10.59
N ASP A 71 -2.31 4.16 -11.64
CA ASP A 71 -3.56 4.89 -11.51
C ASP A 71 -4.54 4.16 -10.56
N ALA A 72 -5.51 4.89 -9.99
CA ALA A 72 -6.46 4.32 -9.03
C ALA A 72 -7.29 3.14 -9.61
N ALA A 73 -7.56 3.14 -10.92
CA ALA A 73 -8.32 2.07 -11.57
C ALA A 73 -7.49 0.79 -11.72
N GLN A 74 -6.20 0.91 -12.05
CA GLN A 74 -5.23 -0.18 -12.07
C GLN A 74 -5.03 -0.74 -10.66
N ALA A 75 -4.82 0.12 -9.67
CA ALA A 75 -4.70 -0.27 -8.28
C ALA A 75 -5.92 -1.08 -7.83
N ALA A 76 -7.14 -0.62 -8.15
CA ALA A 76 -8.38 -1.33 -7.83
C ALA A 76 -8.46 -2.71 -8.50
N ARG A 77 -8.04 -2.83 -9.77
CA ARG A 77 -7.98 -4.13 -10.47
C ARG A 77 -6.98 -5.07 -9.83
N HIS A 78 -5.79 -4.59 -9.45
CA HIS A 78 -4.78 -5.40 -8.77
C HIS A 78 -5.25 -5.82 -7.38
N TRP A 79 -5.91 -4.93 -6.64
CA TRP A 79 -6.51 -5.22 -5.34
C TRP A 79 -7.55 -6.34 -5.43
N GLN A 80 -8.44 -6.28 -6.43
CA GLN A 80 -9.43 -7.32 -6.70
C GLN A 80 -8.80 -8.64 -7.15
N ARG A 81 -7.78 -8.59 -8.03
CA ARG A 81 -7.02 -9.76 -8.49
C ARG A 81 -6.40 -10.53 -7.32
N LEU A 82 -5.91 -9.81 -6.31
CA LEU A 82 -5.31 -10.39 -5.11
C LEU A 82 -6.36 -10.92 -4.10
N GLY A 83 -7.66 -10.70 -4.34
CA GLY A 83 -8.72 -11.12 -3.44
C GLY A 83 -8.68 -10.42 -2.08
N LEU A 84 -8.11 -9.22 -2.02
CA LEU A 84 -7.94 -8.48 -0.76
C LEU A 84 -9.29 -7.91 -0.28
N SER A 85 -9.50 -7.95 1.03
CA SER A 85 -10.71 -7.42 1.65
C SER A 85 -10.70 -5.90 1.71
N GLY A 86 -11.88 -5.29 1.60
CA GLY A 86 -12.07 -3.85 1.63
C GLY A 86 -12.20 -3.23 0.24
N HIS A 87 -12.73 -2.01 0.19
CA HIS A 87 -12.87 -1.24 -1.03
C HIS A 87 -11.72 -0.24 -1.10
N LEU A 88 -11.00 -0.25 -2.22
CA LEU A 88 -10.02 0.77 -2.53
C LEU A 88 -10.77 2.07 -2.88
N VAL A 89 -10.53 3.14 -2.13
CA VAL A 89 -11.22 4.42 -2.28
C VAL A 89 -10.17 5.46 -2.63
N GLU A 90 -10.36 6.14 -3.75
CA GLU A 90 -9.49 7.26 -4.12
C GLU A 90 -9.56 8.38 -3.06
N ARG A 91 -8.56 9.25 -3.04
CA ARG A 91 -8.38 10.36 -2.08
C ARG A 91 -9.69 11.02 -1.61
N ASP A 92 -10.59 11.33 -2.54
CA ASP A 92 -11.86 12.04 -2.30
C ASP A 92 -13.11 11.16 -2.50
N GLY A 93 -12.92 9.85 -2.67
CA GLY A 93 -13.98 8.90 -2.92
C GLY A 93 -14.85 8.65 -1.69
N THR A 94 -16.14 8.39 -1.92
CA THR A 94 -17.04 7.89 -0.87
C THR A 94 -17.10 6.37 -0.95
N ALA A 95 -16.76 5.68 0.14
CA ALA A 95 -16.93 4.24 0.22
C ALA A 95 -18.37 3.87 0.54
N ARG A 96 -18.86 2.76 -0.04
CA ARG A 96 -20.13 2.14 0.36
C ARG A 96 -20.12 1.84 1.86
N SER A 97 -21.24 2.07 2.54
CA SER A 97 -21.32 1.81 3.97
C SER A 97 -21.14 0.31 4.25
N GLY A 98 -20.46 -0.02 5.36
CA GLY A 98 -20.28 -1.39 5.84
C GLY A 98 -19.05 -2.14 5.31
N GLN A 99 -18.33 -1.63 4.30
CA GLN A 99 -17.06 -2.21 3.86
C GLN A 99 -15.86 -1.50 4.50
N ARG A 100 -14.80 -2.27 4.79
CA ARG A 100 -13.51 -1.73 5.21
C ARG A 100 -12.97 -0.79 4.13
N ARG A 101 -12.58 0.42 4.54
CA ARG A 101 -12.06 1.45 3.64
C ARG A 101 -10.54 1.35 3.59
N VAL A 102 -10.01 1.26 2.38
CA VAL A 102 -8.58 1.37 2.11
C VAL A 102 -8.41 2.56 1.18
N HIS A 103 -7.78 3.62 1.68
CA HIS A 103 -7.58 4.82 0.87
C HIS A 103 -6.41 4.59 -0.09
N TYR A 104 -6.54 5.05 -1.32
CA TYR A 104 -5.48 5.01 -2.30
C TYR A 104 -5.06 6.42 -2.70
N MET A 105 -3.75 6.64 -2.70
CA MET A 105 -3.14 7.85 -3.22
C MET A 105 -2.12 7.45 -4.28
N GLU A 106 -2.34 7.95 -5.49
CA GLU A 106 -1.38 7.85 -6.59
C GLU A 106 -0.18 8.76 -6.29
N MET A 107 1.01 8.17 -6.24
CA MET A 107 2.28 8.86 -6.16
C MET A 107 2.76 9.22 -7.56
N ARG A 108 3.40 10.39 -7.68
CA ARG A 108 3.95 10.89 -8.94
C ARG A 108 5.39 11.32 -8.76
N PRO A 109 6.24 11.17 -9.80
CA PRO A 109 7.58 11.74 -9.77
C PRO A 109 7.52 13.24 -9.48
N GLY A 110 8.36 13.73 -8.57
CA GLY A 110 8.39 15.13 -8.14
C GLY A 110 7.32 15.52 -7.09
N MET A 111 6.50 14.58 -6.62
CA MET A 111 5.62 14.81 -5.48
C MET A 111 6.45 15.04 -4.20
N GLN A 112 6.07 16.05 -3.42
CA GLN A 112 6.79 16.36 -2.19
C GLN A 112 6.34 15.46 -1.04
N VAL A 113 7.30 14.95 -0.26
CA VAL A 113 7.03 14.10 0.92
C VAL A 113 6.05 14.78 1.89
N THR A 114 6.20 16.09 2.10
CA THR A 114 5.31 16.89 2.96
C THR A 114 3.85 16.87 2.51
N GLU A 115 3.58 16.80 1.21
CA GLU A 115 2.21 16.73 0.70
C GLU A 115 1.56 15.39 1.05
N VAL A 116 2.29 14.29 0.85
CA VAL A 116 1.85 12.94 1.18
C VAL A 116 1.63 12.79 2.69
N LEU A 117 2.58 13.26 3.50
CA LEU A 117 2.46 13.23 4.96
C LEU A 117 1.26 14.01 5.45
N ARG A 118 1.04 15.22 4.93
CA ARG A 118 -0.13 16.04 5.28
C ARG A 118 -1.42 15.28 4.99
N TYR A 119 -1.53 14.69 3.80
CA TYR A 119 -2.71 13.89 3.44
C TYR A 119 -2.94 12.72 4.41
N VAL A 120 -1.90 11.95 4.73
CA VAL A 120 -2.00 10.80 5.63
C VAL A 120 -2.34 11.23 7.07
N GLN A 121 -1.81 12.38 7.52
CA GLN A 121 -2.12 12.94 8.83
C GLN A 121 -3.56 13.46 8.92
N ASP A 122 -4.04 14.18 7.90
CA ASP A 122 -5.42 14.62 7.81
C ASP A 122 -6.38 13.42 7.87
N LEU A 123 -6.01 12.33 7.20
CA LEU A 123 -6.78 11.09 7.23
C LEU A 123 -6.76 10.44 8.63
N LEU A 124 -5.60 10.38 9.30
CA LEU A 124 -5.50 9.89 10.67
C LEU A 124 -6.39 10.70 11.63
N GLU A 125 -6.43 12.02 11.47
CA GLU A 125 -7.27 12.90 12.29
C GLU A 125 -8.76 12.71 11.99
N SER A 126 -9.12 12.44 10.74
CA SER A 126 -10.49 12.06 10.36
C SER A 126 -10.96 10.78 11.07
N TYR A 127 -10.05 9.82 11.28
CA TYR A 127 -10.34 8.58 12.02
C TYR A 127 -10.43 8.80 13.54
N ARG A 128 -9.78 9.84 14.08
CA ARG A 128 -9.86 10.20 15.50
C ARG A 128 -11.15 10.90 15.87
N THR A 129 -11.76 11.60 14.92
CA THR A 129 -13.00 12.33 15.17
C THR A 129 -14.13 11.32 15.36
N PRO A 130 -14.73 11.20 16.56
CA PRO A 130 -15.83 10.28 16.78
C PRO A 130 -17.01 10.74 15.91
N VAL A 131 -17.33 9.95 14.87
CA VAL A 131 -18.51 10.20 14.06
C VAL A 131 -19.72 9.83 14.91
N VAL A 132 -20.37 10.83 15.49
CA VAL A 132 -21.66 10.66 16.17
C VAL A 132 -22.70 10.49 15.07
N PRO A 133 -23.33 9.31 14.93
CA PRO A 133 -24.41 9.16 13.97
C PRO A 133 -25.55 10.06 14.42
N LEU A 134 -25.78 11.15 13.70
CA LEU A 134 -26.99 11.94 13.88
C LEU A 134 -28.13 11.06 13.39
N GLN A 135 -28.82 10.42 14.33
CA GLN A 135 -30.16 9.89 14.08
C GLN A 135 -31.05 11.09 13.82
N LEU A 136 -31.05 11.55 12.57
CA LEU A 136 -32.09 12.41 12.06
C LEU A 136 -33.34 11.55 12.13
N ASN A 137 -34.08 11.72 13.24
CA ASN A 137 -35.45 11.30 13.41
C ASN A 137 -36.23 12.06 12.34
N THR A 138 -36.12 11.58 11.10
CA THR A 138 -36.92 12.01 9.97
C THR A 138 -38.30 11.61 10.39
N GLY A 139 -38.99 12.59 10.99
CA GLY A 139 -40.29 12.43 11.58
C GLY A 139 -41.11 11.63 10.61
N ARG A 140 -41.46 10.42 11.04
CA ARG A 140 -42.59 9.67 10.53
C ARG A 140 -43.73 10.67 10.53
N ALA A 141 -43.94 11.31 9.37
CA ALA A 141 -45.05 12.20 9.16
C ALA A 141 -46.26 11.37 9.55
N ALA A 142 -46.94 11.85 10.59
CA ALA A 142 -48.15 11.27 11.08
C ALA A 142 -49.15 11.31 9.94
N GLU A 143 -49.22 10.23 9.17
CA GLU A 143 -50.40 9.91 8.39
C GLU A 143 -51.43 9.43 9.40
N GLY A 144 -52.06 10.42 10.03
CA GLY A 144 -53.25 10.21 10.82
C GLY A 144 -54.32 9.63 9.90
N ASN A 145 -54.66 8.38 10.14
CA ASN A 145 -56.05 7.98 9.97
C ASN A 145 -56.60 7.59 11.34
N ALA A 146 -57.33 8.54 11.90
CA ALA A 146 -58.09 8.42 13.11
C ALA A 146 -59.38 7.64 12.82
N ALA A 147 -59.59 6.52 13.53
CA ALA A 147 -60.89 6.10 14.09
C ALA A 147 -60.77 4.65 14.57
N GLY A 148 -60.86 4.45 15.88
CA GLY A 148 -60.91 3.10 16.44
C GLY A 148 -60.72 3.09 17.94
N TRP A 149 -61.64 3.72 18.67
CA TRP A 149 -61.77 3.49 20.10
C TRP A 149 -62.27 2.06 20.32
N GLY A 150 -61.44 1.23 20.95
CA GLY A 150 -61.81 -0.11 21.42
C GLY A 150 -60.95 -0.49 22.63
N PRO A 151 -61.54 -0.75 23.82
CA PRO A 151 -60.77 -1.09 25.01
C PRO A 151 -60.55 -2.61 25.16
N GLU A 152 -59.34 -2.93 25.65
CA GLU A 152 -58.92 -4.08 26.47
C GLU A 152 -58.80 -5.50 25.82
N PRO A 153 -58.34 -6.53 26.56
CA PRO A 153 -56.94 -6.77 26.92
C PRO A 153 -56.54 -8.25 26.67
N ILE A 154 -55.29 -8.57 26.28
CA ILE A 154 -54.86 -9.98 26.34
C ILE A 154 -53.42 -10.10 26.84
N SER A 155 -53.36 -10.44 28.13
CA SER A 155 -52.27 -11.12 28.81
C SER A 155 -51.84 -12.36 28.03
N GLY A 156 -50.55 -12.47 27.73
CA GLY A 156 -49.95 -13.63 27.07
C GLY A 156 -48.45 -13.67 27.33
N SER A 157 -48.06 -14.27 28.45
CA SER A 157 -46.68 -14.55 28.84
C SER A 157 -46.04 -15.67 27.97
N PRO A 158 -44.77 -16.05 28.20
CA PRO A 158 -43.72 -16.13 27.20
C PRO A 158 -43.62 -17.51 26.52
N ILE A 159 -43.22 -17.55 25.26
CA ILE A 159 -42.83 -18.80 24.61
C ILE A 159 -41.35 -19.07 24.91
N SER A 160 -41.14 -19.92 25.90
CA SER A 160 -39.96 -20.79 25.97
C SER A 160 -40.02 -21.81 24.83
N ARG A 161 -38.97 -21.91 24.02
CA ARG A 161 -38.64 -23.10 23.23
C ARG A 161 -37.11 -23.21 23.19
N ASP A 162 -36.56 -24.13 23.99
CA ASP A 162 -36.22 -25.52 23.62
C ASP A 162 -34.86 -25.55 22.90
N ALA A 163 -33.75 -25.84 23.59
CA ALA A 163 -33.29 -27.19 23.95
C ALA A 163 -32.97 -28.06 22.72
N GLY A 164 -31.69 -28.14 22.40
CA GLY A 164 -31.10 -29.11 21.47
C GLY A 164 -29.59 -28.83 21.40
N GLY A 165 -28.67 -29.56 22.02
CA GLY A 165 -28.72 -30.97 22.38
C GLY A 165 -28.27 -31.80 21.17
N GLY A 166 -26.95 -31.93 20.96
CA GLY A 166 -26.44 -32.83 19.92
C GLY A 166 -24.92 -32.88 19.77
N ARG A 167 -24.33 -33.94 20.34
CA ARG A 167 -23.17 -34.74 19.83
C ARG A 167 -21.84 -34.01 19.61
N ARG A 168 -20.72 -34.26 20.32
CA ARG A 168 -20.02 -35.54 20.60
C ARG A 168 -20.00 -36.50 19.42
N ASP A 169 -18.89 -36.48 18.68
CA ASP A 169 -18.06 -37.63 18.23
C ASP A 169 -16.79 -36.99 17.60
N ALA A 170 -15.61 -37.05 18.21
CA ALA A 170 -14.68 -38.19 18.19
C ALA A 170 -14.40 -38.66 16.76
N ILE A 171 -13.19 -38.40 16.23
CA ILE A 171 -12.43 -39.27 15.31
C ILE A 171 -10.97 -38.76 15.27
N GLU A 172 -10.08 -39.59 15.83
CA GLU A 172 -8.71 -39.96 15.39
C GLU A 172 -7.79 -38.84 14.87
N ARG A 173 -6.78 -38.36 15.62
CA ARG A 173 -5.50 -39.04 15.92
C ARG A 173 -5.01 -40.01 14.84
N HIS A 174 -4.27 -39.47 13.86
CA HIS A 174 -3.23 -40.21 13.13
C HIS A 174 -1.84 -39.72 13.55
N PRO A 175 -1.03 -40.57 14.22
CA PRO A 175 0.42 -40.43 14.23
C PRO A 175 1.03 -41.54 13.35
N GLY A 176 1.80 -41.17 12.34
CA GLY A 176 2.55 -42.11 11.53
C GLY A 176 3.00 -41.43 10.26
N GLY A 177 4.27 -40.99 10.20
CA GLY A 177 5.26 -41.70 9.39
C GLY A 177 5.31 -41.03 8.02
N THR A 178 6.43 -40.68 7.42
CA THR A 178 7.75 -41.29 7.48
C THR A 178 8.76 -40.26 7.01
N SER A 179 9.86 -40.18 7.75
CA SER A 179 11.17 -39.75 7.28
C SER A 179 11.50 -40.39 5.93
N GLY A 180 11.72 -39.56 4.92
CA GLY A 180 12.13 -39.95 3.58
C GLY A 180 13.13 -38.95 3.04
N THR A 181 14.37 -39.07 3.49
CA THR A 181 15.54 -38.52 2.81
C THR A 181 15.82 -39.36 1.57
N PRO A 182 15.93 -38.73 0.38
CA PRO A 182 16.90 -39.18 -0.58
C PRO A 182 17.95 -38.10 -0.79
N ALA A 183 19.16 -38.42 -0.33
CA ALA A 183 20.38 -37.86 -0.86
C ALA A 183 20.48 -38.21 -2.36
N GLY A 184 21.12 -37.32 -3.10
CA GLY A 184 21.63 -37.63 -4.44
C GLY A 184 20.91 -36.90 -5.55
N SER A 185 21.50 -35.79 -5.99
CA SER A 185 22.12 -35.73 -7.32
C SER A 185 22.51 -34.29 -7.65
N GLN A 186 23.78 -33.98 -7.40
CA GLN A 186 24.51 -32.99 -8.17
C GLN A 186 24.67 -33.56 -9.59
N PRO A 187 24.40 -32.79 -10.65
CA PRO A 187 25.46 -32.63 -11.64
C PRO A 187 25.53 -31.23 -12.27
N ALA A 188 26.78 -30.87 -12.57
CA ALA A 188 27.24 -30.10 -13.72
C ALA A 188 26.81 -28.63 -13.85
N ALA A 189 27.78 -27.76 -13.51
CA ALA A 189 27.98 -26.51 -14.21
C ALA A 189 28.19 -26.72 -15.73
N PRO A 190 27.64 -25.83 -16.57
CA PRO A 190 28.25 -25.42 -17.83
C PRO A 190 28.80 -24.00 -17.67
N SER A 191 30.13 -23.84 -17.66
CA SER A 191 30.88 -23.31 -18.80
C SER A 191 30.22 -22.15 -19.53
N GLN A 192 30.75 -20.96 -19.24
CA GLN A 192 31.16 -19.94 -20.19
C GLN A 192 30.58 -20.05 -21.61
N ARG A 193 29.78 -19.04 -21.98
CA ARG A 193 29.79 -18.57 -23.36
C ARG A 193 29.72 -17.05 -23.37
N ALA A 194 30.91 -16.46 -23.48
CA ALA A 194 31.08 -15.14 -24.05
C ALA A 194 30.30 -15.08 -25.37
N SER A 195 29.40 -14.12 -25.48
CA SER A 195 28.82 -13.70 -26.74
C SER A 195 29.01 -12.20 -26.80
N GLU A 196 30.13 -11.81 -27.41
CA GLU A 196 30.24 -10.55 -28.14
C GLU A 196 29.11 -10.49 -29.17
N PRO A 197 28.40 -9.36 -29.27
CA PRO A 197 27.90 -8.92 -30.56
C PRO A 197 28.75 -7.75 -31.06
N ALA A 198 29.53 -8.07 -32.09
CA ALA A 198 29.68 -7.34 -33.35
C ALA A 198 29.41 -5.83 -33.32
N GLY A 199 30.45 -5.09 -33.71
CA GLY A 199 30.41 -3.67 -33.95
C GLY A 199 29.29 -3.25 -34.92
N ILE A 200 28.68 -2.12 -34.57
CA ILE A 200 27.89 -1.29 -35.45
C ILE A 200 28.46 0.12 -35.31
N GLU A 201 29.39 0.43 -36.21
CA GLU A 201 29.68 1.78 -36.69
C GLU A 201 29.87 1.66 -38.21
N PRO A 202 29.71 2.72 -39.02
CA PRO A 202 29.08 4.01 -38.78
C PRO A 202 28.08 4.36 -39.91
N GLN A 203 27.28 5.43 -39.77
CA GLN A 203 26.97 6.40 -40.84
C GLN A 203 25.87 7.38 -40.42
N GLY A 204 26.17 8.68 -40.51
CA GLY A 204 25.15 9.73 -40.47
C GLY A 204 25.58 11.01 -39.79
N ARG A 205 26.66 11.63 -40.28
CA ARG A 205 27.08 12.99 -39.92
C ARG A 205 26.39 13.98 -40.85
N PRO A 206 25.43 14.82 -40.40
CA PRO A 206 25.14 16.08 -41.05
C PRO A 206 26.07 17.17 -40.50
N ALA A 207 26.62 17.95 -41.43
CA ALA A 207 27.49 19.10 -41.20
C ALA A 207 26.72 20.29 -40.56
N PRO A 208 27.43 21.24 -39.94
CA PRO A 208 26.86 22.27 -39.08
C PRO A 208 26.36 23.48 -39.88
N ALA A 209 25.26 24.07 -39.43
CA ALA A 209 24.85 25.40 -39.84
C ALA A 209 24.57 26.25 -38.58
N ASP A 210 25.27 27.38 -38.56
CA ASP A 210 24.97 28.62 -37.86
C ASP A 210 25.16 28.69 -36.34
N ALA A 211 26.34 29.24 -36.05
CA ALA A 211 26.71 30.05 -34.90
C ALA A 211 25.57 30.95 -34.39
N VAL A 212 25.26 30.80 -33.11
CA VAL A 212 24.78 31.89 -32.26
C VAL A 212 25.71 31.91 -31.04
N GLU A 213 26.70 32.79 -31.09
CA GLU A 213 27.35 33.34 -29.91
C GLU A 213 26.33 34.19 -29.15
N GLU A 214 26.18 33.97 -27.84
CA GLU A 214 26.07 34.98 -26.75
C GLU A 214 26.02 34.17 -25.43
N GLN A 215 27.15 33.99 -24.77
CA GLN A 215 27.61 34.77 -23.60
C GLN A 215 26.74 34.58 -22.34
N GLY A 216 27.35 33.97 -21.31
CA GLY A 216 26.85 34.01 -19.94
C GLY A 216 26.93 32.72 -19.12
N GLY A 217 27.93 31.87 -19.35
CA GLY A 217 28.19 30.72 -18.46
C GLY A 217 28.88 31.20 -17.19
N SER A 218 28.15 31.22 -16.08
CA SER A 218 28.76 31.11 -14.76
C SER A 218 29.37 29.71 -14.63
N ASP A 219 30.69 29.65 -14.53
CA ASP A 219 31.44 28.47 -14.06
C ASP A 219 30.99 28.17 -12.61
N GLU A 220 29.83 27.53 -12.47
CA GLU A 220 29.51 26.77 -11.27
C GLU A 220 30.22 25.43 -11.45
N GLU A 221 31.42 25.33 -10.84
CA GLU A 221 32.12 24.06 -10.67
C GLU A 221 31.11 23.01 -10.17
N PRO A 222 31.04 21.83 -10.81
CA PRO A 222 30.08 20.81 -10.42
C PRO A 222 30.31 20.44 -8.96
N GLU A 223 29.27 20.60 -8.13
CA GLU A 223 29.26 20.36 -6.68
C GLU A 223 29.89 19.01 -6.25
N TRP A 224 29.92 18.05 -7.18
CA TRP A 224 30.58 16.75 -7.05
C TRP A 224 32.11 16.82 -6.89
N GLU A 225 32.81 17.78 -7.50
CA GLU A 225 34.26 17.95 -7.33
C GLU A 225 34.64 18.43 -5.92
N HIS A 226 33.70 19.07 -5.21
CA HIS A 226 33.90 19.47 -3.81
C HIS A 226 33.83 18.29 -2.84
N LEU A 227 33.06 17.24 -3.18
CA LEU A 227 32.91 16.05 -2.34
C LEU A 227 34.13 15.13 -2.41
N ASP A 228 34.75 14.96 -3.58
CA ASP A 228 35.99 14.17 -3.70
C ASP A 228 37.13 14.78 -2.88
N ARG A 229 37.23 16.11 -2.86
CA ARG A 229 38.26 16.83 -2.09
C ARG A 229 38.10 16.67 -0.58
N LEU A 230 36.86 16.53 -0.10
CA LEU A 230 36.54 16.30 1.31
C LEU A 230 36.90 14.89 1.78
N VAL A 231 36.83 13.91 0.88
CA VAL A 231 37.27 12.53 1.15
C VAL A 231 38.80 12.45 1.23
N ASP A 232 39.51 13.09 0.31
CA ASP A 232 40.96 13.16 0.32
C ASP A 232 41.52 13.86 1.57
N ASP A 233 40.87 14.95 2.03
CA ASP A 233 41.27 15.64 3.26
C ASP A 233 41.01 14.80 4.53
N LEU A 234 39.99 13.94 4.53
CA LEU A 234 39.74 13.03 5.65
C LEU A 234 40.84 11.97 5.75
N ASP A 235 41.22 11.36 4.63
CA ASP A 235 42.31 10.37 4.57
C ASP A 235 43.68 11.00 4.93
N ALA A 236 43.91 12.26 4.54
CA ALA A 236 45.12 12.99 4.91
C ALA A 236 45.17 13.37 6.40
N SER A 237 44.01 13.52 7.05
CA SER A 237 43.93 13.94 8.46
C SER A 237 44.23 12.83 9.48
N GLY A 238 44.30 11.56 9.04
CA GLY A 238 44.76 10.44 9.86
C GLY A 238 43.96 10.19 11.14
N ILE A 239 42.66 10.50 11.11
CA ILE A 239 41.70 10.22 12.20
C ILE A 239 41.19 8.79 12.06
#